data_AF-A0A938PSD2-F1
#
_entry.id   AF-A0A938PSD2-F1
#
_cell.length_a   1.000
_cell.length_b   1.000
_cell.length_c   1.000
_cell.angle_alpha   90.00
_cell.angle_beta   90.00
_cell.angle_gamma   90.00
#
_symmetry.space_group_name_H-M   'P 1'
#
loop_
_entity.id
_entity.type
_entity.pdbx_description
1 polymer ?
#
loop_
_entity_poly.entity_id
_entity_poly.type
_entity_poly.pdbx_seq_one_letter_code
_entity_poly.pdbx_strand_id
1 'polypeptide(L)' 'DRGFRGFGKTCSPETFGHNGAGGQLAWVDPATGVSIGYLTNGHDRNEIRQGRRGVAIGSLAALVA' A
#
# COMPACT_ATOMS: atom_id res chain seq x y z
N ASP A 1 -9.12 -4.98 -9.09
CA ASP A 1 -8.91 -5.54 -7.74
C ASP A 1 -8.16 -4.52 -6.87
N ARG A 2 -8.49 -4.39 -5.58
CA ARG A 2 -7.88 -3.42 -4.64
C ARG A 2 -6.39 -3.67 -4.42
N GLY A 3 -5.96 -4.94 -4.51
CA GLY A 3 -4.54 -5.30 -4.43
C GLY A 3 -3.66 -4.61 -5.48
N PHE A 4 -4.20 -4.34 -6.68
CA PHE A 4 -3.47 -3.61 -7.73
C PHE A 4 -3.17 -2.15 -7.38
N ARG A 5 -3.88 -1.58 -6.41
CA ARG A 5 -3.67 -0.20 -5.93
C ARG A 5 -2.76 -0.13 -4.69
N GLY A 6 -2.18 -1.26 -4.28
CA GLY A 6 -1.32 -1.34 -3.09
C GLY A 6 -2.08 -1.47 -1.76
N PHE A 7 -3.39 -1.70 -1.80
CA PHE A 7 -4.15 -2.06 -0.61
C PHE A 7 -3.87 -3.52 -0.23
N GLY A 8 -3.54 -3.72 1.04
CA GLY A 8 -3.31 -5.05 1.59
C GLY A 8 -4.60 -5.85 1.79
N LYS A 9 -4.46 -7.15 2.05
CA LYS A 9 -5.61 -8.02 2.38
C LYS A 9 -6.22 -7.73 3.75
N THR A 10 -5.47 -7.03 4.59
CA THR A 10 -5.76 -6.71 5.99
C THR A 10 -6.29 -5.29 6.17
N CYS A 11 -6.34 -4.49 5.10
CA CYS A 11 -6.98 -3.18 5.12
C CYS A 11 -8.50 -3.32 5.28
N SER A 12 -9.13 -2.42 6.04
CA SER A 12 -10.59 -2.40 6.13
C SER A 12 -11.23 -2.06 4.77
N PRO A 13 -12.53 -2.37 4.58
CA PRO A 13 -13.27 -1.96 3.39
C PRO A 13 -13.34 -0.44 3.17
N GLU A 14 -13.12 0.36 4.23
CA GLU A 14 -13.16 1.83 4.21
C GLU A 14 -11.83 2.46 3.82
N THR A 15 -10.76 1.66 3.70
CA THR A 15 -9.44 2.14 3.31
C THR A 15 -9.45 2.78 1.93
N PHE A 16 -8.81 3.94 1.80
CA PHE A 16 -8.63 4.65 0.53
C PHE A 16 -7.23 5.26 0.38
N GLY A 17 -6.79 5.48 -0.86
CA GLY A 17 -5.44 5.91 -1.18
C GLY A 17 -4.98 5.50 -2.58
N HIS A 18 -3.67 5.48 -2.80
CA HIS A 18 -3.08 5.17 -4.10
C HIS A 18 -1.62 4.69 -4.03
N ASN A 19 -1.24 3.82 -4.95
CA ASN A 19 0.15 3.52 -5.27
C ASN A 19 0.70 4.54 -6.27
N GLY A 20 1.93 5.02 -6.07
CA GLY A 20 2.60 5.92 -7.02
C GLY A 20 3.59 5.21 -7.94
N ALA A 21 4.02 5.95 -8.96
CA ALA A 21 5.04 5.50 -9.89
C ALA A 21 6.32 5.06 -9.15
N GLY A 22 6.95 3.97 -9.62
CA GLY A 22 8.19 3.46 -9.01
C GLY A 22 8.04 2.68 -7.71
N GLY A 23 6.82 2.54 -7.18
CA GLY A 23 6.55 1.79 -5.95
C GLY A 23 6.32 2.65 -4.72
N GLN A 24 5.98 3.93 -4.88
CA GLN A 24 5.43 4.74 -3.80
C GLN A 24 4.08 4.16 -3.37
N LEU A 25 3.68 4.39 -2.13
CA LEU A 25 2.36 3.99 -1.62
C LEU A 25 1.89 4.96 -0.54
N ALA A 26 0.64 5.42 -0.63
CA ALA A 26 0.01 6.16 0.43
C ALA A 26 -1.47 5.76 0.55
N TRP A 27 -1.93 5.51 1.78
CA TRP A 27 -3.34 5.26 2.07
C TRP A 27 -3.67 5.57 3.53
N VAL A 28 -4.96 5.68 3.82
CA VAL A 28 -5.53 5.80 5.17
C VAL A 28 -6.66 4.79 5.35
N ASP A 29 -6.73 4.19 6.53
CA ASP A 29 -7.80 3.30 6.97
C ASP A 29 -8.60 3.98 8.10
N PRO A 30 -9.76 4.60 7.78
CA PRO A 30 -10.58 5.29 8.77
C PRO A 30 -11.09 4.40 9.90
N ALA A 31 -11.30 3.10 9.64
CA ALA A 31 -11.85 2.18 10.63
C ALA A 31 -10.87 1.90 11.77
N THR A 32 -9.56 1.97 11.49
CA THR A 32 -8.49 1.74 12.46
C THR A 32 -7.78 3.03 12.90
N GLY A 33 -7.92 4.11 12.14
CA GLY A 33 -7.17 5.36 12.34
C GLY A 33 -5.72 5.29 11.87
N VAL A 34 -5.30 4.20 11.22
CA VAL A 34 -3.94 4.03 10.69
C VAL A 34 -3.82 4.68 9.32
N SER A 35 -2.67 5.32 9.07
CA SER A 35 -2.29 5.81 7.75
C SER A 35 -0.83 5.52 7.46
N ILE A 36 -0.49 5.37 6.18
CA ILE A 36 0.91 5.21 5.76
C ILE A 36 1.30 6.11 4.60
N GLY A 37 2.58 6.46 4.58
CA GLY A 37 3.31 6.92 3.42
C GLY A 37 4.62 6.14 3.29
N TYR A 38 4.76 5.41 2.19
CA TYR A 38 6.00 4.73 1.83
C TYR A 38 6.60 5.43 0.61
N LEU A 39 7.78 6.03 0.83
CA LEU A 39 8.52 6.70 -0.21
C LEU A 39 9.85 6.01 -0.50
N THR A 40 10.20 5.97 -1.79
CA THR A 40 11.49 5.46 -2.25
C THR A 40 12.12 6.45 -3.23
N ASN A 41 13.46 6.53 -3.24
CA ASN A 41 14.22 7.37 -4.15
C ASN A 41 14.46 6.73 -5.53
N GLY A 42 13.95 5.52 -5.76
CA GLY A 42 14.15 4.76 -7.00
C GLY A 42 12.85 4.31 -7.65
N HIS A 43 12.86 4.22 -8.98
CA HIS A 43 11.83 3.54 -9.74
C HIS A 43 12.20 2.06 -9.88
N ASP A 44 11.49 1.19 -9.15
CA ASP A 44 11.63 -0.25 -9.36
C ASP A 44 11.05 -0.62 -10.74
N ARG A 45 11.93 -1.03 -11.66
CA ARG A 45 11.58 -1.39 -13.04
C ARG A 45 11.03 -2.81 -13.18
N ASN A 46 11.06 -3.61 -12.12
CA ASN A 46 10.40 -4.92 -12.13
C ASN A 46 8.99 -4.77 -11.56
N GLU A 47 8.01 -4.74 -12.46
CA GLU A 47 6.60 -4.48 -12.13
C GLU A 47 6.01 -5.53 -11.17
N ILE A 48 6.36 -6.80 -11.34
CA ILE A 48 5.88 -7.88 -10.47
C ILE A 48 6.41 -7.71 -9.05
N ARG A 49 7.72 -7.46 -8.92
CA ARG A 49 8.35 -7.21 -7.61
C ARG A 49 7.79 -5.95 -6.96
N GLN A 50 7.62 -4.89 -7.74
CA GLN A 50 7.11 -3.60 -7.28
C GLN A 50 5.67 -3.73 -6.76
N GLY A 51 4.78 -4.38 -7.52
CA GLY A 51 3.40 -4.64 -7.09
C GLY A 51 3.31 -5.52 -5.83
N ARG A 52 4.08 -6.63 -5.78
CA ARG A 52 4.12 -7.52 -4.60
C ARG A 52 4.56 -6.78 -3.34
N ARG A 53 5.59 -5.93 -3.44
CA ARG A 53 6.07 -5.14 -2.32
C ARG A 53 5.01 -4.14 -1.85
N GLY A 54 4.32 -3.46 -2.77
CA GLY A 54 3.24 -2.54 -2.43
C GLY A 54 2.13 -3.22 -1.61
N VAL A 55 1.65 -4.38 -2.07
CA VAL A 55 0.64 -5.18 -1.34
C VAL A 55 1.14 -5.64 0.02
N ALA A 56 2.41 -6.10 0.10
CA ALA A 56 2.99 -6.57 1.36
C ALA A 56 3.11 -5.42 2.38
N ILE A 57 3.66 -4.28 1.99
CA ILE A 57 3.78 -3.09 2.86
C ILE A 57 2.39 -2.64 3.32
N GLY A 58 1.44 -2.49 2.40
CA GLY A 58 0.08 -2.10 2.75
C GLY A 58 -0.60 -3.10 3.70
N SER A 59 -0.36 -4.40 3.53
CA SER A 59 -0.93 -5.41 4.44
C SER A 59 -0.30 -5.35 5.83
N LEU A 60 1.03 -5.28 5.90
CA LEU A 60 1.75 -5.26 7.18
C LEU A 60 1.44 -3.99 7.98
N ALA A 61 1.33 -2.85 7.32
CA ALA A 61 0.96 -1.61 7.98
C ALA A 61 -0.45 -1.65 8.59
N ALA A 62 -1.42 -2.28 7.94
CA ALA A 62 -2.77 -2.41 8.51
C ALA A 62 -2.82 -3.31 9.77
N LEU A 63 -1.77 -4.11 10.04
CA LEU A 63 -1.68 -4.97 11.23
C LEU A 63 -1.12 -4.26 12.47
N VAL A 64 -0.64 -3.02 12.35
CA VAL A 64 -0.11 -2.25 13.50
C VAL A 64 -1.20 -1.44 14.22
N ALA A 65 -2.45 -1.56 13.76
CA ALA A 65 -3.64 -1.05 14.42
C ALA A 65 -3.90 -1.79 15.75
#